data_AF-A0A3M2YEU8-F1
#
_entry.id   AF-A0A3M2YEU8-F1
#
_cell.length_a   1.000
_cell.length_b   1.000
_cell.length_c   1.000
_cell.angle_alpha   90.00
_cell.angle_beta   90.00
_cell.angle_gamma   90.00
#
_symmetry.space_group_name_H-M   'P 1'
#
loop_
_entity.id
_entity.type
_entity.pdbx_description
1 polymer ?
#
loop_
_entity_poly.entity_id
_entity_poly.type
_entity_poly.pdbx_seq_one_letter_code
_entity_poly.pdbx_strand_id
1 'polypeptide(L)'
;MHDRGGRPANGPLLFVRPRDAAMARILNDWPLMAHVDGFVVPKLSLKSLTSWEEAVTNPALALMPTLETPEVFNPTAMVELGQALKASLHERIIALRIGGNDLMGCLGLRRNPAMTLYSTPMGYVIPMLAGVMGAQGFALTAPVFEQLATPDILEQKL
;
A
#
# COMPACT_ATOMS: atom_id res chain seq x y z
N MET A 1 -30.76 -9.08 18.95
CA MET A 1 -29.61 -8.15 19.03
C MET A 1 -29.04 -8.03 17.63
N HIS A 2 -29.42 -6.98 16.88
CA HIS A 2 -28.79 -6.64 15.59
C HIS A 2 -27.68 -5.64 15.91
N ASP A 3 -26.49 -6.15 16.22
CA ASP A 3 -25.37 -5.28 16.54
C ASP A 3 -24.94 -4.47 15.33
N ARG A 4 -24.72 -3.19 15.60
CA ARG A 4 -24.46 -2.10 14.66
C ARG A 4 -23.06 -2.24 14.06
N GLY A 5 -22.94 -2.93 12.93
CA GLY A 5 -21.67 -3.04 12.18
C GLY A 5 -21.59 -2.21 10.89
N GLY A 6 -22.66 -1.55 10.48
CA GLY A 6 -22.75 -0.91 9.15
C GLY A 6 -22.24 0.53 9.12
N ARG A 7 -21.22 0.79 8.29
CA ARG A 7 -20.78 2.14 7.92
C ARG A 7 -21.90 2.90 7.17
N PRO A 8 -22.10 4.22 7.38
CA PRO A 8 -23.02 5.00 6.55
C PRO A 8 -22.59 4.97 5.08
N ALA A 9 -23.54 4.92 4.14
CA ALA A 9 -23.25 4.83 2.70
C ALA A 9 -22.32 5.96 2.19
N ASN A 10 -22.38 7.14 2.81
CA ASN A 10 -21.54 8.31 2.48
C ASN A 10 -20.31 8.47 3.38
N GLY A 11 -19.95 7.45 4.17
CA GLY A 11 -18.76 7.49 5.02
C GLY A 11 -17.45 7.36 4.23
N PRO A 12 -16.29 7.47 4.89
CA PRO A 12 -15.00 7.15 4.28
C PRO A 12 -14.89 5.67 3.93
N LEU A 13 -14.09 5.28 2.93
CA LEU A 13 -13.83 3.85 2.69
C LEU A 13 -13.07 3.22 3.88
N LEU A 14 -13.48 2.03 4.29
CA LEU A 14 -12.88 1.25 5.36
C LEU A 14 -12.00 0.15 4.79
N PHE A 15 -10.71 0.22 5.09
CA PHE A 15 -9.74 -0.82 4.71
C PHE A 15 -9.12 -1.45 5.95
N VAL A 16 -8.93 -2.77 5.91
CA VAL A 16 -8.23 -3.54 6.96
C VAL A 16 -6.83 -3.91 6.46
N ARG A 17 -5.82 -3.83 7.32
CA ARG A 17 -4.45 -4.30 7.02
C ARG A 17 -4.22 -5.67 7.66
N PRO A 18 -4.46 -6.79 6.96
CA PRO A 18 -3.98 -8.09 7.42
C PRO A 18 -2.46 -8.07 7.57
N ARG A 19 -1.92 -8.89 8.48
CA ARG A 19 -0.46 -9.00 8.67
C ARG A 19 0.24 -9.65 7.47
N ASP A 20 -0.42 -10.63 6.86
CA ASP A 20 0.08 -11.44 5.76
C ASP A 20 -1.10 -12.06 4.98
N ALA A 21 -0.78 -12.78 3.89
CA ALA A 21 -1.76 -13.45 3.06
C ALA A 21 -2.53 -14.56 3.80
N ALA A 22 -1.91 -15.23 4.79
CA ALA A 22 -2.58 -16.27 5.57
C ALA A 22 -3.71 -15.67 6.43
N MET A 23 -3.44 -14.54 7.10
CA MET A 23 -4.46 -13.78 7.83
C MET A 23 -5.51 -13.22 6.87
N ALA A 24 -5.11 -12.73 5.70
CA ALA A 24 -6.06 -12.24 4.69
C ALA A 24 -7.03 -13.34 4.23
N ARG A 25 -6.55 -14.57 4.04
CA ARG A 25 -7.39 -15.73 3.68
C ARG A 25 -8.45 -16.03 4.73
N ILE A 26 -8.10 -15.96 6.02
CA ILE A 26 -9.06 -16.13 7.11
C ILE A 26 -10.10 -15.00 7.11
N LEU A 27 -9.65 -13.76 6.89
CA LEU A 27 -10.53 -12.60 6.88
C LEU A 27 -11.43 -12.56 5.65
N ASN A 28 -10.98 -13.02 4.48
CA ASN A 28 -11.71 -12.96 3.21
C ASN A 28 -13.15 -13.45 3.30
N ASP A 29 -13.36 -14.54 4.05
CA ASP A 29 -14.67 -15.18 4.22
C ASP A 29 -15.32 -14.85 5.57
N TRP A 30 -14.69 -13.99 6.38
CA TRP A 30 -15.21 -13.62 7.68
C TRP A 30 -16.48 -12.78 7.53
N PRO A 31 -17.61 -13.12 8.17
CA PRO A 31 -18.91 -12.47 7.92
C PRO A 31 -18.89 -10.93 8.07
N LEU A 32 -18.08 -10.41 9.00
CA LEU A 32 -17.95 -8.97 9.22
C LEU A 32 -17.18 -8.23 8.09
N MET A 33 -16.49 -8.93 7.19
CA MET A 33 -15.88 -8.29 6.02
C MET A 33 -16.92 -7.76 5.02
N ALA A 34 -18.20 -8.12 5.15
CA ALA A 34 -19.28 -7.45 4.44
C ALA A 34 -19.39 -5.94 4.75
N HIS A 35 -18.73 -5.46 5.82
CA HIS A 35 -18.67 -4.05 6.20
C HIS A 35 -17.36 -3.35 5.85
N VAL A 36 -16.42 -4.04 5.19
CA VAL A 36 -15.09 -3.53 4.83
C VAL A 36 -15.01 -3.40 3.31
N ASP A 37 -14.46 -2.29 2.83
CA ASP A 37 -14.35 -2.00 1.39
C ASP A 37 -13.12 -2.68 0.75
N GLY A 38 -12.12 -3.08 1.55
CA GLY A 38 -10.96 -3.81 1.03
C GLY A 38 -9.81 -4.04 2.00
N PHE A 39 -8.69 -4.54 1.45
CA PHE A 39 -7.45 -4.77 2.19
C PHE A 39 -6.32 -3.81 1.83
N VAL A 40 -5.60 -3.34 2.85
CA VAL A 40 -4.24 -2.82 2.66
C VAL A 40 -3.30 -4.01 2.65
N VAL A 41 -2.64 -4.24 1.52
CA VAL A 41 -1.82 -5.44 1.31
C VAL A 41 -0.35 -5.10 1.63
N PRO A 42 0.20 -5.53 2.79
CA PRO A 42 1.58 -5.22 3.16
C PRO A 42 2.59 -5.99 2.33
N LYS A 43 3.78 -5.40 2.15
CA LYS A 43 4.97 -6.06 1.58
C LYS A 43 4.70 -6.82 0.26
N LEU A 44 3.83 -6.29 -0.60
CA LEU A 44 3.54 -6.95 -1.87
C LEU A 44 4.78 -6.88 -2.78
N SER A 45 5.15 -8.03 -3.32
CA SER A 45 6.17 -8.25 -4.33
C SER A 45 5.72 -9.30 -5.33
N LEU A 46 6.44 -9.46 -6.45
CA LEU A 46 6.21 -10.54 -7.41
C LEU A 46 6.19 -11.92 -6.75
N LYS A 47 7.11 -12.16 -5.80
CA LYS A 47 7.24 -13.44 -5.08
C LYS A 47 6.00 -13.77 -4.25
N SER A 48 5.34 -12.75 -3.71
CA SER A 48 4.15 -12.89 -2.87
C SER A 48 2.85 -12.77 -3.64
N LEU A 49 2.87 -12.40 -4.92
CA LEU A 49 1.67 -12.03 -5.65
C LEU A 49 0.66 -13.20 -5.68
N THR A 50 1.10 -14.39 -6.04
CA THR A 50 0.25 -15.59 -6.08
C THR A 50 -0.37 -15.91 -4.73
N SER A 51 0.36 -15.75 -3.62
CA SER A 51 -0.23 -16.02 -2.30
C SER A 51 -1.34 -15.02 -1.94
N TRP A 52 -1.24 -13.77 -2.39
CA TRP A 52 -2.28 -12.76 -2.23
C TRP A 52 -3.49 -12.99 -3.14
N GLU A 53 -3.26 -13.42 -4.38
CA GLU A 53 -4.32 -13.79 -5.33
C GLU A 53 -5.18 -14.92 -4.76
N GLU A 54 -4.54 -15.96 -4.23
CA GLU A 54 -5.24 -17.09 -3.61
C GLU A 54 -5.88 -16.74 -2.25
N ALA A 55 -5.34 -15.76 -1.53
CA ALA A 55 -5.84 -15.37 -0.21
C ALA A 55 -7.08 -14.48 -0.30
N VAL A 56 -7.18 -13.63 -1.32
CA VAL A 56 -8.26 -12.65 -1.44
C VAL A 56 -9.12 -12.95 -2.65
N THR A 57 -9.93 -13.99 -2.53
CA THR A 57 -10.83 -14.49 -3.58
C THR A 57 -12.18 -13.77 -3.62
N ASN A 58 -12.54 -13.03 -2.56
CA ASN A 58 -13.79 -12.29 -2.50
C ASN A 58 -13.73 -11.08 -3.45
N PRO A 59 -14.54 -11.07 -4.53
CA PRO A 59 -14.48 -10.03 -5.56
C PRO A 59 -14.99 -8.66 -5.08
N ALA A 60 -15.72 -8.60 -3.95
CA ALA A 60 -16.18 -7.35 -3.37
C ALA A 60 -15.06 -6.57 -2.66
N LEU A 61 -13.91 -7.21 -2.36
CA LEU A 61 -12.81 -6.57 -1.65
C LEU A 61 -11.82 -5.91 -2.62
N ALA A 62 -11.76 -4.59 -2.55
CA ALA A 62 -10.71 -3.81 -3.18
C ALA A 62 -9.34 -4.07 -2.50
N LEU A 63 -8.27 -3.76 -3.22
CA LEU A 63 -6.89 -3.92 -2.75
C LEU A 63 -6.17 -2.58 -2.80
N MET A 64 -5.34 -2.35 -1.79
CA MET A 64 -4.43 -1.23 -1.70
C MET A 64 -3.02 -1.75 -1.37
N PRO A 65 -2.27 -2.26 -2.37
CA PRO A 65 -0.92 -2.79 -2.16
C PRO A 65 0.06 -1.76 -1.62
N THR A 66 0.93 -2.21 -0.72
CA THR A 66 2.00 -1.39 -0.16
C THR A 66 3.34 -1.83 -0.72
N LEU A 67 3.99 -0.91 -1.43
CA LEU A 67 5.34 -1.01 -1.98
C LEU A 67 6.33 -0.69 -0.87
N GLU A 68 6.83 -1.73 -0.21
CA GLU A 68 7.63 -1.59 0.99
C GLU A 68 8.70 -2.69 1.17
N THR A 69 9.13 -3.30 0.06
CA THR A 69 10.16 -4.36 0.02
C THR A 69 11.45 -3.87 -0.67
N PRO A 70 12.60 -4.57 -0.52
CA PRO A 70 13.85 -4.18 -1.18
C PRO A 70 13.76 -4.10 -2.72
N GLU A 71 12.89 -4.89 -3.35
CA GLU A 71 12.70 -4.87 -4.80
C GLU A 71 12.21 -3.51 -5.32
N VAL A 72 11.60 -2.68 -4.46
CA VAL A 72 11.11 -1.34 -4.81
C VAL A 72 12.25 -0.40 -5.27
N PHE A 73 13.49 -0.65 -4.88
CA PHE A 73 14.63 0.15 -5.34
C PHE A 73 15.04 -0.15 -6.79
N ASN A 74 14.50 -1.23 -7.39
CA ASN A 74 14.81 -1.63 -8.76
C ASN A 74 13.63 -1.27 -9.70
N PRO A 75 13.81 -0.30 -10.63
CA PRO A 75 12.74 0.10 -11.54
C PRO A 75 12.28 -1.03 -12.47
N THR A 76 13.17 -1.94 -12.88
CA THR A 76 12.81 -3.11 -13.70
C THR A 76 11.85 -4.03 -12.94
N ALA A 77 12.12 -4.28 -11.65
CA ALA A 77 11.23 -5.07 -10.82
C ALA A 77 9.85 -4.40 -10.63
N MET A 78 9.80 -3.06 -10.62
CA MET A 78 8.54 -2.30 -10.55
C MET A 78 7.75 -2.32 -11.87
N VAL A 79 8.42 -2.38 -13.02
CA VAL A 79 7.77 -2.64 -14.30
C VAL A 79 7.13 -4.03 -14.31
N GLU A 80 7.89 -5.06 -13.94
CA GLU A 80 7.42 -6.44 -13.88
C GLU A 80 6.25 -6.60 -12.88
N LEU A 81 6.37 -6.00 -11.69
CA LEU A 81 5.29 -6.02 -10.70
C LEU A 81 4.02 -5.34 -11.22
N GLY A 82 4.15 -4.18 -11.85
CA GLY A 82 2.99 -3.48 -12.40
C GLY A 82 2.29 -4.27 -13.51
N GLN A 83 3.05 -4.94 -14.38
CA GLN A 83 2.50 -5.84 -15.41
C GLN A 83 1.78 -7.04 -14.79
N ALA A 84 2.38 -7.67 -13.77
CA ALA A 84 1.78 -8.80 -13.09
C ALA A 84 0.48 -8.39 -12.37
N LEU A 85 0.48 -7.25 -11.68
CA LEU A 85 -0.72 -6.68 -11.05
C LEU A 85 -1.83 -6.39 -12.07
N LYS A 86 -1.47 -5.91 -13.27
CA LYS A 86 -2.44 -5.70 -14.35
C LYS A 86 -3.07 -6.98 -14.86
N ALA A 87 -2.31 -8.07 -14.88
CA ALA A 87 -2.80 -9.34 -15.41
C ALA A 87 -3.83 -10.00 -14.50
N SER A 88 -3.77 -9.77 -13.18
CA SER A 88 -4.57 -10.53 -12.21
C SER A 88 -5.45 -9.71 -11.28
N LEU A 89 -5.03 -8.53 -10.86
CA LEU A 89 -5.67 -7.77 -9.78
C LEU A 89 -6.07 -6.34 -10.20
N HIS A 90 -5.93 -5.97 -11.47
CA HIS A 90 -6.04 -4.59 -11.93
C HIS A 90 -7.31 -3.87 -11.46
N GLU A 91 -8.47 -4.47 -11.73
CA GLU A 91 -9.78 -3.88 -11.44
C GLU A 91 -10.04 -3.70 -9.93
N ARG A 92 -9.30 -4.43 -9.10
CA ARG A 92 -9.43 -4.38 -7.65
C ARG A 92 -8.46 -3.40 -7.01
N ILE A 93 -7.43 -2.94 -7.70
CA ILE A 93 -6.42 -2.04 -7.12
C ILE A 93 -6.90 -0.60 -7.22
N ILE A 94 -7.23 0.00 -6.07
CA ILE A 94 -7.66 1.40 -6.05
C ILE A 94 -6.50 2.40 -5.96
N ALA A 95 -5.37 1.97 -5.37
CA ALA A 95 -4.12 2.73 -5.30
C ALA A 95 -2.96 1.85 -4.80
N LEU A 96 -1.73 2.23 -5.13
CA LEU A 96 -0.50 1.70 -4.56
C LEU A 96 0.01 2.64 -3.46
N ARG A 97 0.38 2.10 -2.30
CA ARG A 97 0.96 2.86 -1.19
C ARG A 97 2.46 2.73 -1.17
N ILE A 98 3.15 3.79 -0.77
CA ILE A 98 4.60 3.76 -0.56
C ILE A 98 4.89 3.62 0.94
N GLY A 99 5.44 2.49 1.37
CA GLY A 99 5.78 2.25 2.78
C GLY A 99 7.17 2.80 3.14
N GLY A 100 7.26 4.11 3.36
CA GLY A 100 8.56 4.79 3.54
C GLY A 100 9.43 4.26 4.68
N ASN A 101 8.85 3.88 5.82
CA ASN A 101 9.63 3.40 6.97
C ASN A 101 10.25 2.03 6.73
N ASP A 102 9.48 1.08 6.21
CA ASP A 102 9.98 -0.25 5.83
C ASP A 102 11.05 -0.13 4.73
N LEU A 103 10.88 0.76 3.75
CA LEU A 103 11.90 1.02 2.72
C LEU A 103 13.20 1.59 3.30
N MET A 104 13.12 2.53 4.23
CA MET A 104 14.30 3.02 4.95
C MET A 104 14.96 1.90 5.77
N GLY A 105 14.15 1.07 6.43
CA GLY A 105 14.60 -0.11 7.17
C GLY A 105 15.35 -1.12 6.31
N CYS A 106 14.90 -1.34 5.06
CA CYS A 106 15.59 -2.21 4.10
C CYS A 106 17.03 -1.77 3.81
N LEU A 107 17.33 -0.48 3.94
CA LEU A 107 18.68 0.09 3.75
C LEU A 107 19.48 0.20 5.06
N GLY A 108 18.95 -0.30 6.18
CA GLY A 108 19.54 -0.12 7.50
C GLY A 108 19.52 1.34 7.98
N LEU A 109 18.75 2.21 7.32
CA LEU A 109 18.67 3.62 7.65
C LEU A 109 17.54 3.85 8.64
N ARG A 110 17.80 4.67 9.66
CA ARG A 110 16.76 5.22 10.53
C ARG A 110 16.44 6.64 10.07
N ARG A 111 15.16 7.00 10.14
CA ARG A 111 14.72 8.35 9.81
C ARG A 111 15.29 9.33 10.85
N ASN A 112 16.07 10.31 10.42
CA ASN A 112 16.47 11.42 11.26
C ASN A 112 15.30 12.42 11.32
N PRO A 113 14.72 12.71 12.50
CA PRO A 113 13.61 13.66 12.65
C PRO A 113 13.94 15.08 12.19
N ALA A 114 15.22 15.45 12.08
CA ALA A 114 15.65 16.76 11.60
C ALA A 114 15.72 16.87 10.06
N MET A 115 15.39 15.80 9.33
CA MET A 115 15.56 15.73 7.87
C MET A 115 14.26 15.37 7.16
N THR A 116 14.01 15.98 5.99
CA THR A 116 12.85 15.63 5.16
C THR A 116 13.05 14.23 4.56
N LEU A 117 11.96 13.50 4.32
CA LEU A 117 12.04 12.18 3.66
C LEU A 117 12.76 12.26 2.30
N TYR A 118 12.65 13.37 1.58
CA TYR A 118 13.28 13.57 0.27
C TYR A 118 14.81 13.70 0.33
N SER A 119 15.36 14.04 1.50
CA SER A 119 16.81 14.05 1.71
C SER A 119 17.41 12.67 2.00
N THR A 120 16.59 11.62 2.00
CA THR A 120 17.02 10.22 2.09
C THR A 120 16.93 9.55 0.71
N PRO A 121 17.25 8.26 0.56
CA PRO A 121 17.03 7.53 -0.70
C PRO A 121 15.58 7.60 -1.23
N MET A 122 14.61 8.00 -0.41
CA MET A 122 13.24 8.24 -0.85
C MET A 122 13.10 9.42 -1.82
N GLY A 123 14.06 10.36 -1.83
CA GLY A 123 14.15 11.40 -2.86
C GLY A 123 14.29 10.84 -4.28
N TYR A 124 14.86 9.64 -4.43
CA TYR A 124 14.88 8.89 -5.68
C TYR A 124 13.65 7.98 -5.82
N VAL A 125 13.32 7.20 -4.78
CA VAL A 125 12.29 6.15 -4.89
C VAL A 125 10.90 6.70 -5.19
N ILE A 126 10.49 7.80 -4.55
CA ILE A 126 9.16 8.38 -4.75
C ILE A 126 8.94 8.82 -6.21
N PRO A 127 9.81 9.65 -6.84
CA PRO A 127 9.63 10.03 -8.24
C PRO A 127 9.81 8.86 -9.20
N MET A 128 10.69 7.89 -8.90
CA MET A 128 10.81 6.67 -9.70
C MET A 128 9.50 5.88 -9.72
N LEU A 129 8.89 5.65 -8.55
CA LEU A 129 7.61 4.97 -8.44
C LEU A 129 6.49 5.74 -9.14
N ALA A 130 6.45 7.06 -8.97
CA ALA A 130 5.47 7.91 -9.65
C ALA A 130 5.58 7.79 -11.18
N GLY A 131 6.80 7.78 -11.73
CA GLY A 131 7.02 7.58 -13.16
C GLY A 131 6.66 6.17 -13.63
N VAL A 132 7.22 5.13 -13.00
CA VAL A 132 7.10 3.73 -13.45
C VAL A 132 5.68 3.19 -13.24
N MET A 133 5.08 3.39 -12.06
CA MET A 133 3.73 2.89 -11.77
C MET A 133 2.67 3.80 -12.36
N GLY A 134 2.90 5.12 -12.38
CA GLY A 134 1.99 6.08 -12.99
C GLY A 134 1.88 5.91 -14.51
N ALA A 135 2.99 5.65 -15.21
CA ALA A 135 2.97 5.30 -16.65
C ALA A 135 2.22 3.99 -16.92
N GLN A 136 2.13 3.11 -15.93
CA GLN A 136 1.30 1.91 -15.99
C GLN A 136 -0.16 2.19 -15.58
N GLY A 137 -0.54 3.41 -15.20
CA GLY A 137 -1.93 3.77 -14.89
C GLY A 137 -2.36 3.46 -13.46
N PHE A 138 -1.42 3.21 -12.54
CA PHE A 138 -1.73 3.10 -11.11
C PHE A 138 -1.70 4.47 -10.43
N ALA A 139 -2.70 4.72 -9.57
CA ALA A 139 -2.63 5.82 -8.62
C ALA A 139 -1.67 5.48 -7.47
N LEU A 140 -0.87 6.44 -6.99
CA LEU A 140 0.01 6.27 -5.83
C LEU A 140 -0.42 7.16 -4.67
N THR A 141 -0.30 6.64 -3.45
CA THR A 141 -0.44 7.42 -2.21
C THR A 141 0.93 7.68 -1.61
N ALA A 142 1.19 8.91 -1.18
CA ALA A 142 2.44 9.29 -0.55
C ALA A 142 2.71 8.51 0.77
N PRO A 143 3.98 8.34 1.16
CA PRO A 143 4.32 7.79 2.47
C PRO A 143 3.72 8.62 3.61
N VAL A 144 3.43 7.95 4.73
CA VAL A 144 2.93 8.61 5.93
C VAL A 144 3.92 9.69 6.40
N PHE A 145 3.38 10.88 6.68
CA PHE A 145 4.11 11.95 7.34
C PHE A 145 3.92 11.84 8.85
N GLU A 146 4.96 11.42 9.56
CA GLU A 146 4.90 11.12 11.00
C GLU A 146 5.22 12.33 11.90
N GLN A 147 5.63 13.47 11.32
CA GLN A 147 5.97 14.69 12.07
C GLN A 147 4.71 15.53 12.35
N LEU A 148 3.84 15.01 13.22
CA LEU A 148 2.63 15.74 13.64
C LEU A 148 2.94 16.94 14.56
N ALA A 149 4.14 17.00 15.13
CA ALA A 149 4.56 18.01 16.10
C ALA A 149 5.35 19.20 15.49
N THR A 150 5.54 19.24 14.18
CA THR A 150 6.33 20.29 13.51
C THR A 150 5.61 20.75 12.23
N PRO A 151 4.65 21.70 12.34
CA PRO A 151 3.85 22.18 11.21
C PRO A 151 4.69 22.75 10.07
N ASP A 152 5.81 23.41 10.39
CA ASP A 152 6.67 24.08 9.40
C ASP A 152 7.33 23.10 8.41
N ILE A 153 7.50 21.83 8.80
CA ILE A 153 8.07 20.78 7.92
C ILE A 153 6.99 20.23 6.97
N LEU A 154 5.70 20.38 7.31
CA LEU A 154 4.58 19.97 6.44
C LEU A 154 4.45 20.90 5.23
N GLU A 155 4.66 22.21 5.39
CA GLU A 155 4.56 23.19 4.30
C GLU A 155 5.68 23.03 3.26
N GLN A 156 6.88 22.59 3.66
CA GLN A 156 7.98 22.30 2.72
C GLN A 156 7.74 21.05 1.83
N LYS A 157 6.64 20.34 2.05
CA LYS A 157 6.29 19.10 1.32
C LYS A 157 5.10 19.23 0.36
N LEU A 158 4.42 20.39 0.34
CA LEU A 158 3.45 20.77 -0.69
C LEU A 158 4.18 21.35 -1.90
#